data_AF-A0A8J8MH78-F1
#
_entry.id   AF-A0A8J8MH78-F1
#
_cell.length_a   1.000
_cell.length_b   1.000
_cell.length_c   1.000
_cell.angle_alpha   90.00
_cell.angle_beta   90.00
_cell.angle_gamma   90.00
#
_symmetry.space_group_name_H-M   'P 1'
#
loop_
_entity.id
_entity.type
_entity.pdbx_description
1 polymer ?
#
loop_
_entity_poly.entity_id
_entity_poly.type
_entity_poly.pdbx_seq_one_letter_code
_entity_poly.pdbx_strand_id
1 'polypeptide(L)'
;MKKRHIMLCATIIIMTMLTACSSKEMAVSSNDVEEEGTNTAEDASDQSRAKDYQQTWEELKNTDESTHLNETIVPQEIIDHMHVIDDQHHIAYYEEVDMDGDGQLESIVATGHLDKDPYESDISHIYIVRLKDDNIQQLSDNLASGGYAVYNIRTVKLQHTPNKTYLYCRLSNGANLGGFNLYGLDKEDVEIVLHCSSAVGSGVDKLVDSDKDGLYDGYEKIRSSYDVLYYEITYAYTLENEEFVLSGMSINLPPYPDTIKDVLVQYLSLRLLDIGQSPELSSRLNELCTDKQANTIEIPYNYLHSALLNTILGLDEAIQFTINEETGDATATCVSELKETITYICHLVKEEGRWRIDAINLEGSREPINDSF
;
A
#
# COMPACT_ATOMS: atom_id res chain seq x y z
N MET A 1 9.77 28.19 -33.47
CA MET A 1 10.82 28.38 -32.45
C MET A 1 10.29 27.85 -31.13
N LYS A 2 10.25 26.53 -30.90
CA LYS A 2 11.28 25.72 -30.22
C LYS A 2 11.95 26.43 -29.03
N LYS A 3 11.46 26.17 -27.82
CA LYS A 3 12.29 25.91 -26.64
C LYS A 3 11.66 24.79 -25.81
N ARG A 4 12.34 23.65 -25.83
CA ARG A 4 12.23 22.51 -24.92
C ARG A 4 13.09 22.81 -23.68
N HIS A 5 12.58 22.52 -22.50
CA HIS A 5 13.34 22.19 -21.29
C HIS A 5 12.53 21.03 -20.67
N ILE A 6 12.87 19.76 -20.90
CA ILE A 6 13.92 18.97 -20.24
C ILE A 6 14.02 19.33 -18.75
N MET A 7 13.27 18.61 -17.93
CA MET A 7 13.59 18.38 -16.52
C MET A 7 13.57 16.86 -16.33
N LEU A 8 14.75 16.31 -16.09
CA LEU A 8 15.05 14.90 -15.98
C LEU A 8 15.79 14.70 -14.65
N CYS A 9 15.40 13.65 -13.93
CA CYS A 9 16.11 12.94 -12.87
C CYS A 9 16.41 13.68 -11.54
N ALA A 10 15.76 13.22 -10.47
CA ALA A 10 16.46 12.53 -9.38
C ALA A 10 15.45 11.92 -8.39
N THR A 11 15.06 10.65 -8.60
CA THR A 11 14.52 9.83 -7.51
C THR A 11 15.52 8.72 -7.27
N ILE A 12 16.19 8.82 -6.14
CA ILE A 12 17.24 7.90 -5.69
C ILE A 12 16.61 6.59 -5.26
N ILE A 13 17.07 5.52 -5.89
CA ILE A 13 16.88 4.13 -5.52
C ILE A 13 17.59 3.90 -4.18
N ILE A 14 16.85 3.60 -3.11
CA ILE A 14 17.40 2.91 -1.94
C ILE A 14 16.81 1.50 -1.96
N MET A 15 17.50 0.63 -2.69
CA MET A 15 17.30 -0.81 -2.67
C MET A 15 18.68 -1.38 -2.34
N THR A 16 18.90 -1.82 -1.09
CA THR A 16 19.78 -2.96 -0.76
C THR A 16 19.79 -3.26 0.74
N MET A 17 19.72 -4.56 1.02
CA MET A 17 20.27 -5.31 2.17
C MET A 17 19.31 -5.80 3.26
N LEU A 18 18.49 -6.80 2.93
CA LEU A 18 18.14 -7.88 3.85
C LEU A 18 18.24 -9.24 3.16
N THR A 19 19.45 -9.63 2.78
CA THR A 19 19.80 -11.03 2.46
C THR A 19 21.21 -11.33 2.96
N ALA A 20 21.34 -11.66 4.25
CA ALA A 20 22.38 -12.55 4.77
C ALA A 20 22.27 -12.69 6.30
N CYS A 21 21.71 -13.81 6.76
CA CYS A 21 22.18 -14.61 7.89
C CYS A 21 21.26 -15.84 7.99
N SER A 22 21.58 -16.92 7.25
CA SER A 22 22.35 -18.04 7.79
C SER A 22 21.61 -18.77 8.90
N SER A 23 20.93 -19.85 8.51
CA SER A 23 20.46 -20.92 9.37
C SER A 23 21.59 -21.43 10.28
N LYS A 24 21.33 -21.46 11.58
CA LYS A 24 22.09 -22.27 12.51
C LYS A 24 21.12 -22.94 13.47
N GLU A 25 20.98 -24.25 13.30
CA GLU A 25 20.29 -25.15 14.20
C GLU A 25 20.81 -24.96 15.63
N MET A 26 19.91 -24.69 16.57
CA MET A 26 20.12 -24.98 17.98
C MET A 26 18.98 -25.86 18.47
N ALA A 27 19.31 -27.14 18.65
CA ALA A 27 18.57 -28.03 19.52
C ALA A 27 18.67 -27.51 20.96
N VAL A 28 17.53 -27.23 21.59
CA VAL A 28 17.44 -27.02 23.04
C VAL A 28 16.29 -27.85 23.60
N SER A 29 16.72 -28.88 24.31
CA SER A 29 16.11 -29.59 25.44
C SER A 29 14.87 -28.94 26.06
N SER A 30 13.81 -29.74 26.13
CA SER A 30 12.66 -29.59 27.03
C SER A 30 13.11 -29.46 28.49
N ASN A 31 12.61 -28.43 29.18
CA ASN A 31 12.38 -28.48 30.62
C ASN A 31 11.20 -27.58 30.96
N ASP A 32 10.26 -28.18 31.67
CA ASP A 32 9.01 -27.61 32.15
C ASP A 32 9.22 -26.37 33.03
N VAL A 33 8.50 -25.29 32.71
CA VAL A 33 8.22 -24.20 33.64
C VAL A 33 6.73 -23.87 33.49
N GLU A 34 6.03 -23.94 34.62
CA GLU A 34 4.60 -23.71 34.79
C GLU A 34 4.21 -22.28 34.38
N GLU A 35 3.26 -22.14 33.46
CA GLU A 35 2.58 -20.89 33.14
C GLU A 35 1.48 -20.61 34.19
N GLU A 36 1.71 -19.62 35.04
CA GLU A 36 0.63 -18.90 35.72
C GLU A 36 0.07 -17.82 34.78
N GLY A 37 -1.21 -17.96 34.45
CA GLY A 37 -1.89 -17.09 33.51
C GLY A 37 -2.13 -15.67 34.04
N THR A 38 -1.98 -14.70 33.14
CA THR A 38 -2.73 -13.44 33.17
C THR A 38 -3.29 -13.19 31.77
N ASN A 39 -4.61 -13.04 31.71
CA ASN A 39 -5.41 -13.08 30.49
C ASN A 39 -5.78 -11.65 30.04
N THR A 40 -5.51 -11.38 28.76
CA THR A 40 -6.46 -10.93 27.73
C THR A 40 -7.16 -9.57 27.87
N ALA A 41 -6.64 -8.59 27.12
CA ALA A 41 -7.44 -7.57 26.42
C ALA A 41 -6.79 -7.14 25.09
N GLU A 42 -5.46 -7.20 24.97
CA GLU A 42 -4.73 -6.82 23.74
C GLU A 42 -4.81 -7.89 22.62
N ASP A 43 -4.75 -9.18 22.96
CA ASP A 43 -4.82 -10.30 21.99
C ASP A 43 -6.14 -10.41 21.20
N ALA A 44 -7.25 -9.91 21.77
CA ALA A 44 -8.55 -10.02 21.13
C ALA A 44 -8.73 -9.01 19.98
N SER A 45 -8.06 -7.85 20.04
CA SER A 45 -8.17 -6.83 19.00
C SER A 45 -7.34 -7.22 17.76
N ASP A 46 -6.14 -7.75 17.95
CA ASP A 46 -5.27 -8.22 16.87
C ASP A 46 -5.85 -9.46 16.14
N GLN A 47 -6.47 -10.38 16.88
CA GLN A 47 -7.13 -11.54 16.26
C GLN A 47 -8.40 -11.18 15.48
N SER A 48 -9.11 -10.11 15.86
CA SER A 48 -10.27 -9.63 15.08
C SER A 48 -9.84 -8.95 13.78
N ARG A 49 -8.75 -8.16 13.84
CA ARG A 49 -8.18 -7.47 12.69
C ARG A 49 -7.59 -8.45 11.69
N ALA A 50 -6.84 -9.46 12.16
CA ALA A 50 -6.31 -10.52 11.31
C ALA A 50 -7.42 -11.32 10.59
N LYS A 51 -8.61 -11.46 11.20
CA LYS A 51 -9.76 -12.15 10.61
C LYS A 51 -10.44 -11.33 9.51
N ASP A 52 -10.61 -10.02 9.68
CA ASP A 52 -11.17 -9.15 8.63
C ASP A 52 -10.22 -9.02 7.43
N TYR A 53 -8.90 -9.02 7.69
CA TYR A 53 -7.91 -9.16 6.63
C TYR A 53 -8.03 -10.51 5.93
N GLN A 54 -7.98 -11.62 6.66
CA GLN A 54 -8.15 -12.94 6.05
C GLN A 54 -9.46 -13.04 5.27
N GLN A 55 -10.55 -12.42 5.75
CA GLN A 55 -11.81 -12.41 5.04
C GLN A 55 -11.76 -11.58 3.76
N THR A 56 -11.21 -10.36 3.78
CA THR A 56 -11.00 -9.54 2.57
C THR A 56 -10.06 -10.23 1.58
N TRP A 57 -9.03 -10.89 2.11
CA TRP A 57 -8.10 -11.72 1.36
C TRP A 57 -8.81 -12.92 0.71
N GLU A 58 -9.63 -13.66 1.45
CA GLU A 58 -10.44 -14.79 0.96
C GLU A 58 -11.54 -14.34 -0.01
N GLU A 59 -12.16 -13.17 0.19
CA GLU A 59 -13.11 -12.57 -0.76
C GLU A 59 -12.42 -12.21 -2.07
N LEU A 60 -11.17 -11.75 -2.01
CA LEU A 60 -10.34 -11.56 -3.19
C LEU A 60 -9.88 -12.87 -3.84
N LYS A 61 -9.65 -13.94 -3.06
CA LYS A 61 -9.44 -15.29 -3.62
C LYS A 61 -10.63 -15.75 -4.44
N ASN A 62 -11.84 -15.38 -4.02
CA ASN A 62 -13.09 -15.84 -4.60
C ASN A 62 -13.63 -14.94 -5.73
N THR A 63 -13.13 -13.70 -5.85
CA THR A 63 -13.54 -12.75 -6.90
C THR A 63 -12.58 -12.68 -8.08
N ASP A 64 -11.32 -13.09 -7.92
CA ASP A 64 -10.46 -13.37 -9.07
C ASP A 64 -10.88 -14.72 -9.65
N GLU A 65 -11.64 -14.67 -10.75
CA GLU A 65 -11.74 -15.80 -11.65
C GLU A 65 -10.30 -16.28 -11.92
N SER A 66 -10.02 -17.52 -11.53
CA SER A 66 -8.71 -18.12 -11.69
C SER A 66 -8.24 -17.90 -13.12
N THR A 67 -6.94 -17.68 -13.31
CA THR A 67 -6.30 -17.77 -14.63
C THR A 67 -6.80 -19.04 -15.28
N HIS A 68 -7.78 -18.90 -16.16
CA HIS A 68 -8.38 -20.04 -16.79
C HIS A 68 -7.29 -20.58 -17.69
N LEU A 69 -6.73 -21.73 -17.29
CA LEU A 69 -6.06 -22.68 -18.16
C LEU A 69 -7.10 -23.15 -19.19
N ASN A 70 -7.56 -22.23 -20.03
CA ASN A 70 -8.16 -22.59 -21.28
C ASN A 70 -7.07 -23.33 -22.04
N GLU A 71 -7.45 -24.42 -22.71
CA GLU A 71 -6.60 -25.13 -23.66
C GLU A 71 -6.35 -24.24 -24.89
N THR A 72 -5.87 -23.02 -24.67
CA THR A 72 -5.66 -22.03 -25.70
C THR A 72 -4.38 -22.37 -26.39
N ILE A 73 -4.49 -22.68 -27.68
CA ILE A 73 -3.37 -23.01 -28.53
C ILE A 73 -2.63 -21.70 -28.83
N VAL A 74 -1.49 -21.51 -28.16
CA VAL A 74 -0.56 -20.43 -28.50
C VAL A 74 0.08 -20.75 -29.85
N PRO A 75 0.10 -19.80 -30.82
CA PRO A 75 0.81 -19.97 -32.07
C PRO A 75 2.27 -20.38 -31.85
N GLN A 76 2.73 -21.38 -32.61
CA GLN A 76 4.07 -21.95 -32.43
C GLN A 76 5.16 -20.91 -32.68
N GLU A 77 4.93 -19.97 -33.59
CA GLU A 77 5.87 -18.88 -33.88
C GLU A 77 6.13 -18.02 -32.62
N ILE A 78 5.10 -17.78 -31.80
CA ILE A 78 5.21 -16.99 -30.57
C ILE A 78 5.96 -17.77 -29.50
N ILE A 79 5.66 -19.07 -29.36
CA ILE A 79 6.40 -19.99 -28.48
C ILE A 79 7.89 -19.98 -28.86
N ASP A 80 8.19 -20.12 -30.14
CA ASP A 80 9.54 -20.17 -30.67
C ASP A 80 10.28 -18.84 -30.43
N HIS A 81 9.61 -17.69 -30.60
CA HIS A 81 10.19 -16.37 -30.35
C HIS A 81 10.56 -16.14 -28.88
N MET A 82 9.72 -16.61 -27.96
CA MET A 82 9.89 -16.38 -26.53
C MET A 82 11.11 -17.10 -25.94
N HIS A 83 11.48 -18.28 -26.46
CA HIS A 83 12.61 -19.08 -25.98
C HIS A 83 12.62 -19.38 -24.46
N VAL A 84 11.49 -19.23 -23.75
CA VAL A 84 11.39 -19.37 -22.27
C VAL A 84 10.50 -20.54 -21.82
N ILE A 85 9.92 -21.32 -22.74
CA ILE A 85 9.18 -22.53 -22.37
C ILE A 85 10.15 -23.68 -22.18
N ASP A 86 10.19 -24.24 -20.97
CA ASP A 86 10.94 -25.43 -20.61
C ASP A 86 10.09 -26.36 -19.71
N ASP A 87 10.70 -27.42 -19.17
CA ASP A 87 10.00 -28.39 -18.31
C ASP A 87 9.46 -27.75 -17.01
N GLN A 88 9.89 -26.53 -16.65
CA GLN A 88 9.52 -25.84 -15.42
C GLN A 88 8.53 -24.69 -15.64
N HIS A 89 8.44 -24.15 -16.86
CA HIS A 89 7.57 -23.03 -17.20
C HIS A 89 6.49 -23.45 -18.18
N HIS A 90 5.23 -23.33 -17.77
CA HIS A 90 4.07 -23.59 -18.61
C HIS A 90 3.43 -22.28 -19.06
N ILE A 91 2.67 -22.33 -20.15
CA ILE A 91 1.81 -21.21 -20.53
C ILE A 91 0.78 -21.00 -19.41
N ALA A 92 0.88 -19.86 -18.75
CA ALA A 92 -0.03 -19.42 -17.69
C ALA A 92 -1.21 -18.63 -18.23
N TYR A 93 -0.99 -17.92 -19.34
CA TYR A 93 -2.00 -17.08 -19.96
C TYR A 93 -1.68 -16.85 -21.43
N TYR A 94 -2.74 -16.80 -22.22
CA TYR A 94 -2.69 -16.37 -23.60
C TYR A 94 -4.00 -15.70 -23.98
N GLU A 95 -3.90 -14.51 -24.57
CA GLU A 95 -5.03 -13.81 -25.17
C GLU A 95 -4.58 -13.01 -26.39
N GLU A 96 -5.42 -12.98 -27.43
CA GLU A 96 -5.28 -12.03 -28.54
C GLU A 96 -6.35 -10.95 -28.40
N VAL A 97 -5.90 -9.71 -28.26
CA VAL A 97 -6.81 -8.58 -28.02
C VAL A 97 -6.25 -7.30 -28.65
N ASP A 98 -7.14 -6.43 -29.08
CA ASP A 98 -6.80 -5.07 -29.49
C ASP A 98 -6.63 -4.20 -28.22
N MET A 99 -5.38 -3.92 -27.85
CA MET A 99 -5.05 -3.19 -26.62
C MET A 99 -5.19 -1.69 -26.78
N ASP A 100 -4.76 -1.13 -27.91
CA ASP A 100 -4.75 0.31 -28.16
C ASP A 100 -5.97 0.83 -28.92
N GLY A 101 -6.83 -0.06 -29.43
CA GLY A 101 -8.06 0.23 -30.14
C GLY A 101 -7.86 0.54 -31.62
N ASP A 102 -6.73 0.16 -32.23
CA ASP A 102 -6.39 0.45 -33.62
C ASP A 102 -6.94 -0.59 -34.63
N GLY A 103 -7.55 -1.67 -34.13
CA GLY A 103 -8.11 -2.77 -34.92
C GLY A 103 -7.12 -3.89 -35.27
N GLN A 104 -5.85 -3.78 -34.86
CA GLN A 104 -4.87 -4.87 -34.86
C GLN A 104 -4.92 -5.62 -33.54
N LEU A 105 -4.58 -6.92 -33.57
CA LEU A 105 -4.55 -7.74 -32.37
C LEU A 105 -3.11 -7.86 -31.86
N GLU A 106 -2.96 -7.69 -30.56
CA GLU A 106 -1.76 -8.04 -29.81
C GLU A 106 -1.98 -9.38 -29.09
N SER A 107 -0.96 -10.22 -29.10
CA SER A 107 -0.91 -11.43 -28.29
C SER A 107 -0.22 -11.13 -26.97
N ILE A 108 -0.93 -11.34 -25.87
CA ILE A 108 -0.40 -11.32 -24.51
C ILE A 108 -0.08 -12.76 -24.14
N VAL A 109 1.19 -13.05 -23.86
CA VAL A 109 1.62 -14.40 -23.48
C VAL A 109 2.37 -14.34 -22.17
N ALA A 110 1.98 -15.21 -21.25
CA ALA A 110 2.68 -15.35 -19.99
C ALA A 110 3.04 -16.80 -19.69
N THR A 111 4.19 -16.98 -19.07
CA THR A 111 4.68 -18.29 -18.62
C THR A 111 5.12 -18.24 -17.17
N GLY A 112 5.02 -19.39 -16.51
CA GLY A 112 5.31 -19.48 -15.09
C GLY A 112 5.14 -20.87 -14.53
N HIS A 113 5.36 -20.96 -13.23
CA HIS A 113 4.99 -22.13 -12.45
C HIS A 113 3.53 -21.99 -12.02
N LEU A 114 2.72 -23.02 -12.31
CA LEU A 114 1.32 -23.05 -11.92
C LEU A 114 1.11 -24.15 -10.88
N ASP A 115 0.58 -23.76 -9.73
CA ASP A 115 0.13 -24.68 -8.70
C ASP A 115 -1.41 -24.70 -8.64
N LYS A 116 -1.97 -25.67 -7.91
CA LYS A 116 -3.41 -25.69 -7.59
C LYS A 116 -3.79 -24.52 -6.71
N ASP A 117 -2.86 -24.08 -5.86
CA ASP A 117 -3.01 -22.82 -5.15
C ASP A 117 -2.51 -21.66 -6.05
N PRO A 118 -3.39 -20.74 -6.47
CA PRO A 118 -2.99 -19.59 -7.27
C PRO A 118 -1.92 -18.72 -6.61
N TYR A 119 -1.74 -18.79 -5.29
CA TYR A 119 -0.72 -18.03 -4.56
C TYR A 119 0.66 -18.69 -4.54
N GLU A 120 0.71 -20.00 -4.77
CA GLU A 120 1.95 -20.74 -5.00
C GLU A 120 2.32 -20.76 -6.49
N SER A 121 1.45 -20.19 -7.34
CA SER A 121 1.75 -19.94 -8.74
C SER A 121 2.57 -18.66 -8.87
N ASP A 122 3.58 -18.71 -9.73
CA ASP A 122 4.43 -17.55 -10.07
C ASP A 122 4.52 -17.40 -11.57
N ILE A 123 4.14 -16.23 -12.06
CA ILE A 123 4.23 -15.83 -13.46
C ILE A 123 5.55 -15.11 -13.65
N SER A 124 6.55 -15.85 -14.13
CA SER A 124 7.93 -15.37 -14.25
C SER A 124 8.20 -14.65 -15.56
N HIS A 125 7.35 -14.83 -16.59
CA HIS A 125 7.49 -14.15 -17.87
C HIS A 125 6.15 -13.64 -18.39
N ILE A 126 6.11 -12.38 -18.85
CA ILE A 126 4.96 -11.76 -19.49
C ILE A 126 5.45 -10.92 -20.67
N TYR A 127 4.96 -11.22 -21.86
CA TYR A 127 5.29 -10.49 -23.09
C TYR A 127 4.03 -10.07 -23.84
N ILE A 128 4.12 -8.91 -24.48
CA ILE A 128 3.13 -8.41 -25.43
C ILE A 128 3.81 -8.36 -26.79
N VAL A 129 3.22 -9.03 -27.78
CA VAL A 129 3.73 -9.10 -29.14
C VAL A 129 2.60 -8.84 -30.15
N ARG A 130 2.97 -8.41 -31.36
CA ARG A 130 2.05 -8.25 -32.49
C ARG A 130 2.53 -9.10 -33.65
N LEU A 131 1.65 -9.93 -34.21
CA LEU A 131 1.94 -10.72 -35.40
C LEU A 131 1.59 -9.92 -36.66
N LYS A 132 2.59 -9.65 -37.51
CA LYS A 132 2.41 -8.88 -38.75
C LYS A 132 3.16 -9.52 -39.90
N ASP A 133 2.44 -9.89 -40.95
CA ASP A 133 3.01 -10.47 -42.18
C ASP A 133 4.00 -11.62 -41.88
N ASP A 134 3.59 -12.57 -41.04
CA ASP A 134 4.38 -13.71 -40.54
C ASP A 134 5.64 -13.34 -39.72
N ASN A 135 5.75 -12.08 -39.26
CA ASN A 135 6.82 -11.63 -38.37
C ASN A 135 6.26 -11.24 -37.00
N ILE A 136 7.00 -11.55 -35.95
CA ILE A 136 6.67 -11.16 -34.58
C ILE A 136 7.35 -9.84 -34.27
N GLN A 137 6.54 -8.82 -33.99
CA GLN A 137 6.99 -7.55 -33.42
C GLN A 137 6.81 -7.62 -31.90
N GLN A 138 7.91 -7.58 -31.16
CA GLN A 138 7.87 -7.52 -29.71
C GLN A 138 7.59 -6.08 -29.25
N LEU A 139 6.55 -5.90 -28.44
CA LEU A 139 6.09 -4.59 -27.95
C LEU A 139 6.51 -4.31 -26.50
N SER A 140 6.84 -5.35 -25.74
CA SER A 140 7.33 -5.23 -24.36
C SER A 140 8.57 -6.05 -24.09
N ASP A 141 9.36 -5.62 -23.09
CA ASP A 141 10.26 -6.53 -22.36
C ASP A 141 9.44 -7.49 -21.48
N ASN A 142 10.12 -8.31 -20.66
CA ASN A 142 9.45 -9.15 -19.68
C ASN A 142 8.83 -8.29 -18.56
N LEU A 143 7.50 -8.17 -18.55
CA LEU A 143 6.74 -7.36 -17.59
C LEU A 143 6.65 -7.99 -16.18
N ALA A 144 7.10 -9.23 -16.00
CA ALA A 144 7.19 -9.90 -14.70
C ALA A 144 8.51 -9.67 -13.96
N SER A 145 9.47 -8.92 -14.53
CA SER A 145 10.82 -8.72 -13.97
C SER A 145 10.90 -7.73 -12.79
N GLY A 146 9.78 -7.47 -12.10
CA GLY A 146 9.68 -6.49 -11.02
C GLY A 146 10.15 -6.97 -9.64
N GLY A 147 10.08 -6.08 -8.64
CA GLY A 147 10.39 -6.40 -7.25
C GLY A 147 9.31 -7.22 -6.51
N TYR A 148 8.18 -7.47 -7.18
CA TYR A 148 7.05 -8.24 -6.66
C TYR A 148 6.73 -9.39 -7.61
N ALA A 149 6.30 -10.52 -7.06
CA ALA A 149 5.84 -11.66 -7.83
C ALA A 149 4.48 -11.34 -8.47
N VAL A 150 4.27 -11.85 -9.68
CA VAL A 150 2.99 -11.79 -10.38
C VAL A 150 2.32 -13.16 -10.26
N TYR A 151 1.11 -13.24 -9.70
CA TYR A 151 0.44 -14.53 -9.47
C TYR A 151 -0.92 -14.63 -10.17
N ASN A 152 -1.44 -13.53 -10.70
CA ASN A 152 -2.64 -13.52 -11.53
C ASN A 152 -2.51 -12.45 -12.61
N ILE A 153 -3.02 -12.76 -13.80
CA ILE A 153 -3.09 -11.85 -14.92
C ILE A 153 -4.41 -12.02 -15.65
N ARG A 154 -4.92 -10.90 -16.18
CA ARG A 154 -6.11 -10.85 -17.02
C ARG A 154 -6.16 -9.51 -17.77
N THR A 155 -6.99 -9.43 -18.80
CA THR A 155 -7.32 -8.17 -19.45
C THR A 155 -8.49 -7.48 -18.78
N VAL A 156 -8.48 -6.15 -18.81
CA VAL A 156 -9.54 -5.30 -18.24
C VAL A 156 -9.81 -4.09 -19.12
N LYS A 157 -10.96 -3.45 -18.91
CA LYS A 157 -11.35 -2.19 -19.58
C LYS A 157 -11.66 -1.11 -18.57
N LEU A 158 -11.47 0.15 -18.95
CA LEU A 158 -11.74 1.32 -18.11
C LEU A 158 -12.91 2.13 -18.68
N GLN A 159 -13.74 2.72 -17.81
CA GLN A 159 -15.01 3.38 -18.16
C GLN A 159 -14.87 4.52 -19.21
N HIS A 160 -13.78 5.30 -19.18
CA HIS A 160 -13.57 6.42 -20.12
C HIS A 160 -12.81 6.03 -21.40
N THR A 161 -12.24 4.83 -21.46
CA THR A 161 -11.53 4.33 -22.64
C THR A 161 -11.99 2.90 -23.00
N PRO A 162 -13.29 2.68 -23.28
CA PRO A 162 -13.85 1.34 -23.46
C PRO A 162 -13.36 0.59 -24.71
N ASN A 163 -12.76 1.33 -25.65
CA ASN A 163 -12.14 0.78 -26.86
C ASN A 163 -10.71 0.30 -26.62
N LYS A 164 -10.10 0.62 -25.47
CA LYS A 164 -8.78 0.13 -25.08
C LYS A 164 -8.91 -1.05 -24.13
N THR A 165 -7.93 -1.93 -24.19
CA THR A 165 -7.80 -3.07 -23.29
C THR A 165 -6.46 -2.97 -22.56
N TYR A 166 -6.50 -3.15 -21.26
CA TYR A 166 -5.33 -3.05 -20.39
C TYR A 166 -4.98 -4.43 -19.83
N LEU A 167 -3.70 -4.70 -19.69
CA LEU A 167 -3.23 -5.89 -18.99
C LEU A 167 -3.15 -5.59 -17.49
N TYR A 168 -3.98 -6.28 -16.72
CA TYR A 168 -3.94 -6.28 -15.26
C TYR A 168 -3.02 -7.40 -14.78
N CYS A 169 -2.05 -7.06 -13.93
CA CYS A 169 -1.16 -8.02 -13.30
C CYS A 169 -1.24 -7.87 -11.78
N ARG A 170 -1.74 -8.90 -11.09
CA ARG A 170 -1.82 -8.89 -9.63
C ARG A 170 -0.45 -9.19 -9.02
N LEU A 171 -0.08 -8.38 -8.02
CA LEU A 171 1.25 -8.38 -7.39
C LEU A 171 1.20 -8.86 -5.95
N SER A 172 2.23 -9.60 -5.52
CA SER A 172 2.45 -9.99 -4.13
C SER A 172 3.92 -9.96 -3.76
N ASN A 173 4.21 -9.82 -2.47
CA ASN A 173 5.54 -10.03 -1.89
C ASN A 173 5.71 -11.42 -1.25
N GLY A 174 4.76 -12.33 -1.45
CA GLY A 174 4.73 -13.65 -0.81
C GLY A 174 4.24 -13.63 0.65
N ALA A 175 3.68 -12.52 1.11
CA ALA A 175 3.12 -12.35 2.45
C ALA A 175 1.80 -11.55 2.40
N ASN A 176 1.60 -10.61 3.33
CA ASN A 176 0.34 -9.88 3.52
C ASN A 176 0.17 -8.66 2.59
N LEU A 177 0.76 -8.69 1.39
CA LEU A 177 0.70 -7.60 0.41
C LEU A 177 0.03 -8.06 -0.87
N GLY A 178 -1.02 -7.34 -1.24
CA GLY A 178 -1.73 -7.49 -2.50
C GLY A 178 -1.70 -6.18 -3.24
N GLY A 179 -1.21 -6.19 -4.47
CA GLY A 179 -1.19 -5.03 -5.35
C GLY A 179 -1.60 -5.41 -6.76
N PHE A 180 -1.47 -4.46 -7.68
CA PHE A 180 -1.55 -4.70 -9.10
C PHE A 180 -0.75 -3.69 -9.92
N ASN A 181 -0.36 -4.10 -11.11
CA ASN A 181 0.01 -3.24 -12.21
C ASN A 181 -1.10 -3.23 -13.25
N LEU A 182 -1.28 -2.08 -13.88
CA LEU A 182 -2.09 -1.91 -15.07
C LEU A 182 -1.18 -1.42 -16.20
N TYR A 183 -1.07 -2.21 -17.26
CA TYR A 183 -0.29 -1.88 -18.44
C TYR A 183 -1.23 -1.52 -19.60
N GLY A 184 -0.91 -0.42 -20.28
CA GLY A 184 -1.58 0.03 -21.50
C GLY A 184 -0.62 -0.02 -22.69
N LEU A 185 -1.18 -0.03 -23.89
CA LEU A 185 -0.43 0.15 -25.13
C LEU A 185 -0.79 1.51 -25.74
N ASP A 186 0.22 2.30 -26.08
CA ASP A 186 0.09 3.45 -26.97
C ASP A 186 0.95 3.20 -28.21
N LYS A 187 0.31 2.70 -29.28
CA LYS A 187 0.90 2.37 -30.59
C LYS A 187 1.90 1.22 -30.54
N GLU A 188 3.11 1.52 -30.09
CA GLU A 188 4.25 0.58 -30.04
C GLU A 188 4.90 0.55 -28.66
N ASP A 189 4.50 1.44 -27.74
CA ASP A 189 5.07 1.55 -26.41
C ASP A 189 4.09 0.98 -25.37
N VAL A 190 4.52 -0.07 -24.66
CA VAL A 190 3.81 -0.58 -23.49
C VAL A 190 4.20 0.25 -22.27
N GLU A 191 3.22 0.85 -21.61
CA GLU A 191 3.41 1.74 -20.46
C GLU A 191 2.68 1.23 -19.22
N ILE A 192 3.24 1.57 -18.05
CA ILE A 192 2.55 1.37 -16.78
C ILE A 192 1.58 2.54 -16.59
N VAL A 193 0.29 2.26 -16.76
CA VAL A 193 -0.80 3.22 -16.54
C VAL A 193 -1.01 3.44 -15.05
N LEU A 194 -0.93 2.36 -14.27
CA LEU A 194 -1.07 2.42 -12.82
C LEU A 194 -0.19 1.35 -12.16
N HIS A 195 0.68 1.78 -11.25
CA HIS A 195 1.40 0.91 -10.33
C HIS A 195 0.80 1.07 -8.94
N CYS A 196 0.23 -0.02 -8.43
CA CYS A 196 -0.46 -0.02 -7.15
C CYS A 196 0.06 -1.18 -6.30
N SER A 197 1.10 -0.94 -5.52
CA SER A 197 1.58 -1.91 -4.54
C SER A 197 1.96 -1.20 -3.26
N SER A 198 1.71 -1.84 -2.11
CA SER A 198 2.20 -1.34 -0.83
C SER A 198 3.73 -1.44 -0.79
N ALA A 199 4.46 -0.34 -0.80
CA ALA A 199 5.93 -0.39 -0.70
C ALA A 199 6.43 -0.99 0.64
N VAL A 200 5.55 -1.17 1.64
CA VAL A 200 5.90 -1.10 3.07
C VAL A 200 5.16 -2.11 3.97
N GLY A 201 4.79 -3.28 3.45
CA GLY A 201 4.73 -4.50 4.29
C GLY A 201 3.36 -5.00 4.77
N SER A 202 2.24 -4.37 4.43
CA SER A 202 0.92 -5.01 4.47
C SER A 202 -0.08 -4.18 3.68
N GLY A 203 -1.16 -4.80 3.22
CA GLY A 203 -2.28 -4.11 2.58
C GLY A 203 -2.68 -4.73 1.26
N VAL A 204 -3.78 -4.20 0.72
CA VAL A 204 -4.41 -4.71 -0.49
C VAL A 204 -4.82 -3.56 -1.38
N ASP A 205 -4.46 -3.65 -2.66
CA ASP A 205 -4.96 -2.76 -3.71
C ASP A 205 -5.83 -3.54 -4.67
N LYS A 206 -6.97 -2.97 -5.06
CA LYS A 206 -7.90 -3.61 -6.01
C LYS A 206 -8.54 -2.58 -6.95
N LEU A 207 -8.75 -2.96 -8.20
CA LEU A 207 -9.60 -2.21 -9.10
C LEU A 207 -11.07 -2.32 -8.66
N VAL A 208 -11.84 -1.26 -8.92
CA VAL A 208 -13.27 -1.17 -8.59
C VAL A 208 -14.07 -0.97 -9.87
N ASP A 209 -15.10 -1.79 -10.01
CA ASP A 209 -16.15 -1.70 -11.02
C ASP A 209 -17.45 -1.52 -10.21
N SER A 210 -17.87 -0.26 -10.05
CA SER A 210 -18.94 0.09 -9.09
C SER A 210 -20.32 -0.35 -9.58
N ASP A 211 -20.56 -0.39 -10.89
CA ASP A 211 -21.86 -0.76 -11.47
C ASP A 211 -21.90 -2.20 -12.03
N LYS A 212 -20.76 -2.89 -12.04
CA LYS A 212 -20.57 -4.29 -12.47
C LYS A 212 -20.84 -4.46 -13.97
N ASP A 213 -20.50 -3.48 -14.77
CA ASP A 213 -20.64 -3.54 -16.23
C ASP A 213 -19.40 -4.10 -16.96
N GLY A 214 -18.33 -4.40 -16.21
CA GLY A 214 -17.04 -4.87 -16.72
C GLY A 214 -16.06 -3.76 -17.09
N LEU A 215 -16.43 -2.49 -16.87
CA LEU A 215 -15.59 -1.32 -17.05
C LEU A 215 -15.20 -0.77 -15.68
N TYR A 216 -13.93 -0.87 -15.34
CA TYR A 216 -13.44 -0.36 -14.06
C TYR A 216 -13.48 1.18 -14.05
N ASP A 217 -14.02 1.72 -12.95
CA ASP A 217 -14.26 3.14 -12.73
C ASP A 217 -13.46 3.70 -11.55
N GLY A 218 -12.64 2.88 -10.90
CA GLY A 218 -11.80 3.30 -9.79
C GLY A 218 -10.86 2.23 -9.29
N TYR A 219 -10.20 2.51 -8.17
CA TYR A 219 -9.47 1.53 -7.38
C TYR A 219 -9.46 1.93 -5.90
N GLU A 220 -9.22 0.95 -5.04
CA GLU A 220 -9.02 1.14 -3.61
C GLU A 220 -7.60 0.77 -3.21
N LYS A 221 -7.00 1.54 -2.31
CA LYS A 221 -5.78 1.19 -1.58
C LYS A 221 -6.10 0.99 -0.11
N ILE A 222 -5.91 -0.23 0.39
CA ILE A 222 -6.13 -0.60 1.79
C ILE A 222 -4.76 -0.74 2.46
N ARG A 223 -4.52 0.01 3.53
CA ARG A 223 -3.24 0.03 4.27
C ARG A 223 -3.49 -0.23 5.74
N SER A 224 -2.56 -0.94 6.38
CA SER A 224 -2.56 -1.22 7.82
C SER A 224 -1.16 -1.46 8.40
N SER A 225 -0.14 -1.03 7.67
CA SER A 225 1.27 -1.18 8.05
C SER A 225 1.79 0.05 8.80
N TYR A 226 3.09 0.04 9.10
CA TYR A 226 3.77 1.08 9.86
C TYR A 226 3.72 2.47 9.18
N ASP A 227 3.60 2.53 7.86
CA ASP A 227 3.46 3.78 7.09
C ASP A 227 2.18 4.55 7.47
N VAL A 228 1.12 3.83 7.80
CA VAL A 228 -0.14 4.38 8.31
C VAL A 228 -0.29 4.21 9.83
N LEU A 229 0.83 4.04 10.55
CA LEU A 229 0.87 3.90 12.01
C LEU A 229 -0.07 2.78 12.53
N TYR A 230 -0.19 1.70 11.76
CA TYR A 230 -1.11 0.60 12.02
C TYR A 230 -2.58 1.01 12.18
N TYR A 231 -3.01 2.13 11.61
CA TYR A 231 -4.43 2.37 11.34
C TYR A 231 -4.83 1.63 10.08
N GLU A 232 -6.03 1.08 10.08
CA GLU A 232 -6.61 0.56 8.84
C GLU A 232 -7.26 1.70 8.07
N ILE A 233 -6.68 2.00 6.91
CA ILE A 233 -7.09 3.10 6.04
C ILE A 233 -7.41 2.55 4.65
N THR A 234 -8.56 2.94 4.13
CA THR A 234 -8.91 2.73 2.72
C THR A 234 -8.93 4.07 2.01
N TYR A 235 -8.12 4.19 0.97
CA TYR A 235 -8.15 5.31 0.04
C TYR A 235 -8.94 4.89 -1.20
N ALA A 236 -10.00 5.62 -1.51
CA ALA A 236 -10.81 5.41 -2.71
C ALA A 236 -10.39 6.39 -3.80
N TYR A 237 -10.15 5.85 -5.00
CA TYR A 237 -9.81 6.62 -6.18
C TYR A 237 -10.86 6.37 -7.26
N THR A 238 -11.35 7.44 -7.87
CA THR A 238 -12.30 7.39 -8.98
C THR A 238 -11.58 7.80 -10.26
N LEU A 239 -11.90 7.15 -11.37
CA LEU A 239 -11.37 7.50 -12.68
C LEU A 239 -12.14 8.70 -13.24
N GLU A 240 -11.47 9.85 -13.32
CA GLU A 240 -12.01 11.10 -13.85
C GLU A 240 -11.12 11.60 -14.98
N ASN A 241 -11.68 11.81 -16.18
CA ASN A 241 -10.94 12.30 -17.35
C ASN A 241 -9.64 11.50 -17.63
N GLU A 242 -9.72 10.16 -17.57
CA GLU A 242 -8.58 9.24 -17.78
C GLU A 242 -7.51 9.25 -16.67
N GLU A 243 -7.73 9.98 -15.58
CA GLU A 243 -6.83 10.01 -14.41
C GLU A 243 -7.53 9.45 -13.17
N PHE A 244 -6.80 8.71 -12.34
CA PHE A 244 -7.32 8.25 -11.05
C PHE A 244 -7.14 9.34 -9.99
N VAL A 245 -8.26 9.89 -9.52
CA VAL A 245 -8.29 10.98 -8.54
C VAL A 245 -8.78 10.45 -7.21
N LEU A 246 -8.09 10.81 -6.13
CA LEU A 246 -8.50 10.45 -4.78
C LEU A 246 -9.85 11.11 -4.46
N SER A 247 -10.90 10.30 -4.30
CA SER A 247 -12.28 10.72 -4.09
C SER A 247 -12.72 10.59 -2.63
N GLY A 248 -12.02 9.79 -1.82
CA GLY A 248 -12.28 9.70 -0.40
C GLY A 248 -11.28 8.85 0.38
N MET A 249 -11.37 8.95 1.71
CA MET A 249 -10.62 8.14 2.64
C MET A 249 -11.54 7.68 3.78
N SER A 250 -11.49 6.40 4.13
CA SER A 250 -12.10 5.88 5.36
C SER A 250 -11.02 5.32 6.28
N ILE A 251 -11.19 5.51 7.58
CA ILE A 251 -10.27 5.00 8.60
C ILE A 251 -11.04 4.24 9.66
N ASN A 252 -10.56 3.05 10.03
CA ASN A 252 -11.08 2.29 11.15
C ASN A 252 -10.45 2.83 12.45
N LEU A 253 -11.25 3.55 13.24
CA LEU A 253 -10.78 4.17 14.47
C LEU A 253 -10.99 3.25 15.67
N PRO A 254 -10.00 3.10 16.57
CA PRO A 254 -10.19 2.36 17.80
C PRO A 254 -11.14 3.12 18.75
N PRO A 255 -11.55 2.51 19.88
CA PRO A 255 -12.28 3.20 20.94
C PRO A 255 -11.61 4.53 21.35
N TYR A 256 -12.41 5.39 21.99
CA TYR A 256 -11.86 6.65 22.52
C TYR A 256 -10.81 6.34 23.61
N PRO A 257 -9.65 7.00 23.60
CA PRO A 257 -8.56 6.72 24.55
C PRO A 257 -8.90 7.12 26.00
N ASP A 258 -8.45 6.30 26.95
CA ASP A 258 -8.78 6.48 28.37
C ASP A 258 -7.73 7.32 29.14
N THR A 259 -6.50 7.43 28.63
CA THR A 259 -5.38 8.13 29.29
C THR A 259 -4.97 9.38 28.52
N ILE A 260 -4.33 10.33 29.22
CA ILE A 260 -3.75 11.53 28.59
C ILE A 260 -2.71 11.14 27.52
N LYS A 261 -1.87 10.13 27.81
CA LYS A 261 -0.86 9.63 26.87
C LYS A 261 -1.53 9.16 25.58
N ASP A 262 -2.57 8.34 25.69
CA ASP A 262 -3.22 7.74 24.53
C ASP A 262 -4.02 8.77 23.72
N VAL A 263 -4.60 9.79 24.38
CA VAL A 263 -5.20 10.96 23.70
C VAL A 263 -4.16 11.67 22.85
N LEU A 264 -2.98 11.96 23.40
CA LEU A 264 -1.91 12.64 22.69
C LEU A 264 -1.38 11.80 21.51
N VAL A 265 -1.14 10.50 21.73
CA VAL A 265 -0.69 9.59 20.67
C VAL A 265 -1.72 9.53 19.56
N GLN A 266 -2.99 9.28 19.86
CA GLN A 266 -4.03 9.21 18.84
C GLN A 266 -4.19 10.54 18.10
N TYR A 267 -4.21 11.67 18.81
CA TYR A 267 -4.32 12.99 18.19
C TYR A 267 -3.19 13.26 17.21
N LEU A 268 -1.94 13.04 17.62
CA LEU A 268 -0.76 13.26 16.79
C LEU A 268 -0.73 12.31 15.59
N SER A 269 -1.08 11.03 15.77
CA SER A 269 -1.20 10.06 14.68
C SER A 269 -2.26 10.48 13.65
N LEU A 270 -3.46 10.86 14.09
CA LEU A 270 -4.53 11.26 13.18
C LEU A 270 -4.21 12.57 12.47
N ARG A 271 -3.56 13.53 13.14
CA ARG A 271 -3.07 14.77 12.51
C ARG A 271 -2.02 14.51 11.42
N LEU A 272 -1.19 13.48 11.59
CA LEU A 272 -0.20 13.07 10.59
C LEU A 272 -0.85 12.42 9.36
N LEU A 273 -1.94 11.67 9.58
CA LEU A 273 -2.66 10.91 8.55
C LEU A 273 -3.78 11.73 7.87
N ASP A 274 -4.08 12.93 8.38
CA ASP A 274 -5.15 13.77 7.86
C ASP A 274 -4.79 14.38 6.50
N ILE A 275 -5.39 13.83 5.45
CA ILE A 275 -5.32 14.39 4.09
C ILE A 275 -6.57 15.19 3.70
N GLY A 276 -7.46 15.47 4.66
CA GLY A 276 -8.66 16.29 4.47
C GLY A 276 -9.82 15.59 3.77
N GLN A 277 -9.80 14.26 3.67
CA GLN A 277 -10.80 13.47 2.93
C GLN A 277 -11.51 12.36 3.73
N SER A 278 -11.37 12.36 5.07
CA SER A 278 -12.11 11.43 5.94
C SER A 278 -12.99 12.17 6.96
N PRO A 279 -14.32 12.03 6.87
CA PRO A 279 -15.25 12.56 7.87
C PRO A 279 -15.05 11.96 9.27
N GLU A 280 -14.75 10.66 9.36
CA GLU A 280 -14.54 9.94 10.61
C GLU A 280 -13.30 10.47 11.33
N LEU A 281 -12.19 10.62 10.60
CA LEU A 281 -10.95 11.20 11.11
C LEU A 281 -11.20 12.64 11.60
N SER A 282 -11.86 13.44 10.77
CA SER A 282 -12.20 14.83 11.09
C SER A 282 -13.06 14.92 12.37
N SER A 283 -14.05 14.03 12.51
CA SER A 283 -14.88 13.95 13.72
C SER A 283 -14.03 13.61 14.94
N ARG A 284 -13.19 12.57 14.85
CA ARG A 284 -12.35 12.15 15.97
C ARG A 284 -11.31 13.20 16.37
N LEU A 285 -10.73 13.94 15.44
CA LEU A 285 -9.84 15.06 15.76
C LEU A 285 -10.55 16.15 16.57
N ASN A 286 -11.80 16.48 16.22
CA ASN A 286 -12.61 17.45 16.97
C ASN A 286 -13.07 16.92 18.34
N GLU A 287 -13.23 15.61 18.48
CA GLU A 287 -13.47 14.99 19.78
C GLU A 287 -12.22 15.08 20.68
N LEU A 288 -11.04 14.76 20.13
CA LEU A 288 -9.78 14.74 20.86
C LEU A 288 -9.26 16.14 21.21
N CYS A 289 -9.53 17.15 20.38
CA CYS A 289 -9.00 18.50 20.54
C CYS A 289 -10.06 19.59 20.31
N THR A 290 -10.26 20.46 21.29
CA THR A 290 -11.17 21.61 21.23
C THR A 290 -10.46 22.93 20.95
N ASP A 291 -9.13 22.92 20.94
CA ASP A 291 -8.32 24.10 20.61
C ASP A 291 -8.48 24.48 19.14
N LYS A 292 -9.07 25.65 18.90
CA LYS A 292 -9.31 26.19 17.55
C LYS A 292 -8.03 26.58 16.82
N GLN A 293 -6.92 26.79 17.54
CA GLN A 293 -5.62 27.11 16.94
C GLN A 293 -4.82 25.86 16.58
N ALA A 294 -5.25 24.66 16.99
CA ALA A 294 -4.47 23.45 16.81
C ALA A 294 -4.15 23.13 15.35
N ASN A 295 -5.05 23.47 14.41
CA ASN A 295 -4.83 23.27 12.97
C ASN A 295 -3.74 24.19 12.39
N THR A 296 -3.32 25.23 13.11
CA THR A 296 -2.21 26.10 12.70
C THR A 296 -0.84 25.53 13.05
N ILE A 297 -0.81 24.48 13.89
CA ILE A 297 0.43 23.81 14.28
C ILE A 297 0.84 22.88 13.16
N GLU A 298 2.03 23.16 12.62
CA GLU A 298 2.64 22.32 11.61
C GLU A 298 3.13 21.01 12.23
N ILE A 299 2.80 19.90 11.57
CA ILE A 299 3.19 18.56 11.97
C ILE A 299 4.25 18.06 10.98
N PRO A 300 5.54 18.15 11.31
CA PRO A 300 6.58 17.79 10.36
C PRO A 300 6.68 16.27 10.26
N TYR A 301 6.26 15.72 9.11
CA TYR A 301 6.08 14.29 8.91
C TYR A 301 7.32 13.46 9.29
N ASN A 302 8.49 13.86 8.78
CA ASN A 302 9.75 13.16 8.97
C ASN A 302 10.19 13.05 10.44
N TYR A 303 9.73 13.95 11.30
CA TYR A 303 10.11 13.98 12.71
C TYR A 303 9.16 13.15 13.56
N LEU A 304 7.86 13.24 13.24
CA LEU A 304 6.82 12.69 14.08
C LEU A 304 6.51 11.23 13.75
N HIS A 305 6.62 10.83 12.48
CA HIS A 305 6.26 9.47 12.06
C HIS A 305 7.06 8.40 12.81
N SER A 306 8.40 8.45 12.74
CA SER A 306 9.27 7.47 13.43
C SER A 306 9.07 7.47 14.95
N ALA A 307 8.97 8.65 15.56
CA ALA A 307 8.76 8.76 17.01
C ALA A 307 7.41 8.18 17.45
N LEU A 308 6.33 8.43 16.69
CA LEU A 308 5.02 7.83 16.93
C LEU A 308 5.04 6.33 16.75
N LEU A 309 5.66 5.84 15.67
CA LEU A 309 5.80 4.42 15.40
C LEU A 309 6.53 3.72 16.55
N ASN A 310 7.65 4.27 17.01
CA ASN A 310 8.40 3.75 18.14
C ASN A 310 7.59 3.81 19.45
N THR A 311 6.79 4.87 19.66
CA THR A 311 5.86 4.93 20.81
C THR A 311 4.81 3.83 20.77
N ILE A 312 4.22 3.55 19.59
CA ILE A 312 3.22 2.51 19.41
C ILE A 312 3.83 1.12 19.64
N LEU A 313 5.04 0.89 19.15
CA LEU A 313 5.75 -0.39 19.25
C LEU A 313 6.50 -0.59 20.59
N GLY A 314 6.55 0.44 21.45
CA GLY A 314 7.29 0.39 22.71
C GLY A 314 8.82 0.31 22.53
N LEU A 315 9.34 0.90 21.45
CA LEU A 315 10.77 0.91 21.10
C LEU A 315 11.50 2.13 21.66
N ASP A 316 12.83 2.10 21.59
CA ASP A 316 13.68 3.25 21.86
C ASP A 316 13.37 4.41 20.88
N GLU A 317 13.79 5.63 21.23
CA GLU A 317 13.51 6.86 20.46
C GLU A 317 12.00 7.17 20.31
N ALA A 318 11.16 6.55 21.13
CA ALA A 318 9.76 6.92 21.31
C ALA A 318 9.60 8.36 21.86
N ILE A 319 8.42 8.93 21.60
CA ILE A 319 7.98 10.19 22.22
C ILE A 319 8.11 10.09 23.74
N GLN A 320 8.77 11.08 24.32
CA GLN A 320 8.93 11.23 25.77
C GLN A 320 7.78 12.07 26.33
N PHE A 321 7.03 11.49 27.26
CA PHE A 321 5.88 12.13 27.90
C PHE A 321 6.23 12.59 29.32
N THR A 322 5.86 13.82 29.65
CA THR A 322 5.74 14.29 31.03
C THR A 322 4.29 14.67 31.26
N ILE A 323 3.61 14.01 32.18
CA ILE A 323 2.16 14.16 32.40
C ILE A 323 1.89 14.45 33.87
N ASN A 324 1.10 15.50 34.13
CA ASN A 324 0.51 15.78 35.42
C ASN A 324 -1.01 15.58 35.33
N GLU A 325 -1.52 14.44 35.78
CA GLU A 325 -2.96 14.15 35.73
C GLU A 325 -3.80 15.05 36.63
N GLU A 326 -3.23 15.65 37.69
CA GLU A 326 -3.96 16.53 38.59
C GLU A 326 -4.26 17.88 37.93
N THR A 327 -3.32 18.40 37.14
CA THR A 327 -3.48 19.69 36.44
C THR A 327 -3.94 19.53 35.00
N GLY A 328 -3.76 18.35 34.41
CA GLY A 328 -4.00 18.13 32.98
C GLY A 328 -2.85 18.58 32.08
N ASP A 329 -1.76 19.12 32.65
CA ASP A 329 -0.60 19.54 31.88
C ASP A 329 0.17 18.33 31.36
N ALA A 330 0.52 18.36 30.07
CA ALA A 330 1.33 17.33 29.46
C ALA A 330 2.30 17.91 28.42
N THR A 331 3.47 17.31 28.32
CA THR A 331 4.39 17.57 27.21
C THR A 331 4.69 16.27 26.48
N ALA A 332 4.69 16.31 25.15
CA ALA A 332 5.12 15.23 24.29
C ALA A 332 6.35 15.70 23.49
N THR A 333 7.51 15.12 23.77
CA THR A 333 8.78 15.51 23.13
C THR A 333 9.27 14.42 22.19
N CYS A 334 9.50 14.77 20.93
CA CYS A 334 10.13 13.91 19.94
C CYS A 334 11.53 14.42 19.56
N VAL A 335 12.41 13.49 19.22
CA VAL A 335 13.78 13.77 18.77
C VAL A 335 13.92 13.18 17.37
N SER A 336 14.38 13.99 16.42
CA SER A 336 14.62 13.54 15.04
C SER A 336 15.92 12.75 14.91
N GLU A 337 16.09 12.11 13.76
CA GLU A 337 17.36 11.47 13.36
C GLU A 337 18.55 12.45 13.35
N LEU A 338 18.29 13.73 13.08
CA LEU A 338 19.30 14.81 13.12
C LEU A 338 19.53 15.37 14.53
N LYS A 339 18.92 14.77 15.55
CA LYS A 339 18.96 15.18 16.97
C LYS A 339 18.33 16.54 17.27
N GLU A 340 17.55 17.07 16.35
CA GLU A 340 16.66 18.21 16.62
C GLU A 340 15.48 17.73 17.47
N THR A 341 15.04 18.58 18.39
CA THR A 341 13.96 18.26 19.34
C THR A 341 12.75 19.14 19.06
N ILE A 342 11.58 18.52 19.05
CA ILE A 342 10.28 19.17 18.97
C ILE A 342 9.47 18.76 20.20
N THR A 343 8.90 19.75 20.88
CA THR A 343 8.07 19.55 22.06
C THR A 343 6.68 20.12 21.83
N TYR A 344 5.67 19.26 21.92
CA TYR A 344 4.28 19.66 22.00
C TYR A 344 3.94 19.90 23.46
N ILE A 345 3.50 21.11 23.77
CA ILE A 345 3.03 21.49 25.11
C ILE A 345 1.51 21.53 25.06
N CYS A 346 0.89 20.68 25.85
CA CYS A 346 -0.54 20.46 25.86
C CYS A 346 -1.11 20.70 27.25
N HIS A 347 -2.32 21.23 27.28
CA HIS A 347 -3.20 21.13 28.44
C HIS A 347 -4.41 20.28 28.04
N LEU A 348 -4.84 19.42 28.97
CA LEU A 348 -5.96 18.52 28.77
C LEU A 348 -6.96 18.67 29.90
N VAL A 349 -8.24 18.62 29.56
CA VAL A 349 -9.35 18.65 30.51
C VAL A 349 -10.13 17.34 30.46
N LYS A 350 -10.67 16.93 31.61
CA LYS A 350 -11.53 15.75 31.71
C LYS A 350 -13.00 16.18 31.68
N GLU A 351 -13.67 15.93 30.56
CA GLU A 351 -15.09 16.24 30.34
C GLU A 351 -15.87 14.94 30.14
N GLU A 352 -16.99 14.77 30.85
CA GLU A 352 -17.84 13.56 30.73
C GLU A 352 -17.07 12.23 30.88
N GLY A 353 -16.00 12.24 31.68
CA GLY A 353 -15.14 11.09 31.92
C GLY A 353 -14.02 10.88 30.88
N ARG A 354 -13.92 11.72 29.85
CA ARG A 354 -12.92 11.64 28.76
C ARG A 354 -11.93 12.79 28.81
N TRP A 355 -10.65 12.48 28.59
CA TRP A 355 -9.60 13.49 28.43
C TRP A 355 -9.66 14.12 27.04
N ARG A 356 -9.49 15.44 26.95
CA ARG A 356 -9.51 16.20 25.69
C ARG A 356 -8.46 17.30 25.73
N ILE A 357 -7.77 17.55 24.62
CA ILE A 357 -6.81 18.64 24.48
C ILE A 357 -7.58 19.95 24.30
N ASP A 358 -7.44 20.90 25.21
CA ASP A 358 -8.07 22.23 25.11
C ASP A 358 -7.09 23.35 24.76
N ALA A 359 -5.79 23.08 24.89
CA ALA A 359 -4.71 23.92 24.37
C ALA A 359 -3.54 23.05 23.91
N ILE A 360 -2.98 23.38 22.75
CA ILE A 360 -1.73 22.78 22.25
C ILE A 360 -0.84 23.86 21.64
N ASN A 361 0.46 23.77 21.89
CA ASN A 361 1.48 24.64 21.31
C ASN A 361 2.72 23.82 20.92
N LEU A 362 3.50 24.37 19.99
CA LEU A 362 4.75 23.77 19.53
C LEU A 362 5.94 24.61 19.99
N GLU A 363 6.88 23.98 20.69
CA GLU A 363 8.19 24.54 20.99
C GLU A 363 9.29 23.73 20.30
N GLY A 364 10.25 24.41 19.68
CA GLY A 364 11.37 23.75 19.00
C GLY A 364 12.28 24.73 18.27
N SER A 365 13.57 24.43 18.26
CA SER A 365 14.57 25.15 17.46
C SER A 365 14.55 24.60 16.05
N ARG A 366 13.92 25.30 15.11
CA ARG A 366 14.18 25.07 13.68
C ARG A 366 15.43 25.85 13.30
N GLU A 367 16.51 25.17 12.92
CA GLU A 367 17.37 25.81 11.93
C GLU A 367 16.58 25.84 10.62
N PRO A 368 16.49 27.00 9.93
CA PRO A 368 15.77 27.06 8.67
C PRO A 368 16.44 26.12 7.67
N ILE A 369 15.74 25.06 7.28
CA ILE A 369 16.10 24.24 6.13
C ILE A 369 15.99 25.16 4.92
N ASN A 370 17.14 25.55 4.35
CA ASN A 370 17.18 26.17 3.04
C ASN A 370 16.79 25.10 2.03
N ASP A 371 15.51 25.08 1.65
CA ASP A 371 15.03 24.29 0.51
C ASP A 371 15.61 24.88 -0.78
N SER A 372 16.84 24.49 -1.07
CA SER A 372 17.46 24.59 -2.38
C SER A 372 17.94 23.19 -2.78
N PHE A 373 17.01 22.35 -3.21
CA PHE A 373 17.30 21.15 -3.99
C PHE A 373 16.37 21.08 -5.20
#